data_AF-A0AAW6WXL3-F1
#
_entry.id   AF-A0AAW6WXL3-F1
#
_cell.length_a   1.000
_cell.length_b   1.000
_cell.length_c   1.000
_cell.angle_alpha   90.00
_cell.angle_beta   90.00
_cell.angle_gamma   90.00
#
_symmetry.space_group_name_H-M   'P 1'
#
loop_
_entity.id
_entity.type
_entity.pdbx_description
1 polymer ?
#
loop_
_entity_poly.entity_id
_entity_poly.type
_entity_poly.pdbx_seq_one_letter_code
_entity_poly.pdbx_strand_id
1 'polypeptide(L)'
;MVRADHQQQNARLWRPAGKAVFPDVAPFAAVGEQEPASLRSLAALATEAHRIALVTPSQLLAPAGLVTEMQAPLLQMVLEKPIPVPKLDIVPTLLGKTDVGAMLDLAARTRPGPFAERTPHSAATTG
;
A
#
# COMPACT_ATOMS: atom_id res chain seq x y z
N MET A 1 22.24 -4.46 2.52
CA MET A 1 21.21 -4.52 1.49
C MET A 1 21.10 -5.96 1.04
N VAL A 2 20.25 -6.74 1.71
CA VAL A 2 20.02 -8.15 1.35
C VAL A 2 18.77 -8.18 0.50
N ARG A 3 18.88 -8.84 -0.67
CA ARG A 3 17.72 -9.22 -1.49
C ARG A 3 17.14 -10.46 -0.81
N ALA A 4 16.01 -10.32 -0.14
CA ALA A 4 15.34 -11.45 0.48
C ALA A 4 14.31 -12.01 -0.49
N ASP A 5 14.38 -13.31 -0.77
CA ASP A 5 13.20 -14.05 -1.23
C ASP A 5 12.22 -14.09 -0.05
N HIS A 6 11.14 -13.31 -0.16
CA HIS A 6 10.15 -13.22 0.91
C HIS A 6 9.21 -14.43 0.88
N GLN A 7 9.26 -15.24 1.94
CA GLN A 7 8.11 -16.01 2.41
C GLN A 7 7.58 -15.30 3.67
N GLN A 8 6.50 -14.53 3.54
CA GLN A 8 5.74 -14.07 4.71
C GLN A 8 4.70 -15.13 5.07
N GLN A 9 4.85 -15.72 6.26
CA GLN A 9 3.88 -16.64 6.83
C GLN A 9 3.32 -16.06 8.12
N ASN A 10 2.14 -15.44 8.04
CA ASN A 10 1.33 -15.03 9.19
C ASN A 10 0.04 -15.87 9.21
N ALA A 11 0.10 -17.04 9.83
CA ALA A 11 -1.06 -17.92 9.98
C ALA A 11 -1.88 -17.55 11.23
N ARG A 12 -3.00 -16.84 11.02
CA ARG A 12 -4.23 -16.98 11.83
C ARG A 12 -5.43 -16.88 10.88
N LEU A 13 -5.95 -18.05 10.47
CA LEU A 13 -7.20 -18.26 9.70
C LEU A 13 -7.45 -17.19 8.61
N TRP A 14 -6.65 -17.19 7.56
CA TRP A 14 -6.94 -16.41 6.36
C TRP A 14 -8.04 -17.12 5.54
N ARG A 15 -9.21 -16.48 5.40
CA ARG A 15 -10.28 -16.94 4.50
C ARG A 15 -9.89 -16.63 3.04
N PRO A 16 -10.34 -17.42 2.05
CA PRO A 16 -9.97 -17.25 0.64
C PRO A 16 -10.48 -15.96 -0.05
N ALA A 17 -11.10 -15.01 0.66
CA ALA A 17 -11.74 -13.84 0.03
C ALA A 17 -10.79 -12.63 -0.12
N GLY A 18 -11.03 -11.81 -1.16
CA GLY A 18 -10.41 -10.49 -1.31
C GLY A 18 -10.85 -9.51 -0.21
N LYS A 19 -9.95 -8.60 0.20
CA LYS A 19 -10.21 -7.58 1.23
C LYS A 19 -9.58 -6.24 0.87
N ALA A 20 -10.30 -5.15 1.09
CA ALA A 20 -9.79 -3.78 1.04
C ALA A 20 -9.25 -3.35 2.41
N VAL A 21 -8.20 -2.53 2.43
CA VAL A 21 -7.61 -1.95 3.64
C VAL A 21 -7.95 -0.48 3.67
N PHE A 22 -8.93 -0.09 4.50
CA PHE A 22 -9.33 1.30 4.79
C PHE A 22 -9.37 2.21 3.53
N PRO A 23 -10.45 2.13 2.72
CA PRO A 23 -10.55 2.78 1.42
C PRO A 23 -10.34 4.31 1.42
N ASP A 24 -10.53 4.94 2.56
CA ASP A 24 -10.35 6.37 2.82
C ASP A 24 -8.92 6.77 3.22
N VAL A 25 -8.06 5.78 3.49
CA VAL A 25 -6.64 5.94 3.82
C VAL A 25 -5.77 5.63 2.60
N ALA A 26 -6.07 4.54 1.88
CA ALA A 26 -5.34 4.14 0.68
C ALA A 26 -6.16 3.12 -0.15
N PRO A 27 -5.90 3.00 -1.47
CA PRO A 27 -6.61 2.07 -2.34
C PRO A 27 -6.08 0.62 -2.23
N PHE A 28 -5.43 0.22 -1.13
CA PHE A 28 -4.78 -1.08 -1.07
C PHE A 28 -5.79 -2.21 -0.83
N ALA A 29 -5.66 -3.28 -1.60
CA ALA A 29 -6.40 -4.52 -1.42
C ALA A 29 -5.47 -5.72 -1.41
N ALA A 30 -5.94 -6.82 -0.83
CA ALA A 30 -5.27 -8.10 -0.84
C ALA A 30 -6.24 -9.19 -1.31
N VAL A 31 -5.70 -10.18 -1.99
CA VAL A 31 -6.38 -11.43 -2.31
C VAL A 31 -5.51 -12.57 -1.77
N GLY A 32 -6.14 -13.62 -1.26
CA GLY A 32 -5.44 -14.84 -0.90
C GLY A 32 -5.04 -15.63 -2.15
N GLU A 33 -5.40 -16.90 -2.18
CA GLU A 33 -5.22 -17.73 -3.38
C GLU A 33 -5.94 -17.13 -4.58
N GLN A 34 -5.30 -17.17 -5.76
CA GLN A 34 -5.84 -16.63 -7.03
C GLN A 34 -6.90 -17.56 -7.65
N GLU A 35 -7.79 -18.11 -6.83
CA GLU A 35 -8.91 -18.91 -7.29
C GLU A 35 -10.05 -18.02 -7.81
N PRO A 36 -10.89 -18.52 -8.74
CA PRO A 36 -11.97 -17.73 -9.34
C PRO A 36 -12.90 -17.05 -8.33
N ALA A 37 -13.19 -17.68 -7.19
CA ALA A 37 -14.04 -17.10 -6.14
C ALA A 37 -13.37 -15.90 -5.44
N SER A 38 -12.08 -16.01 -5.17
CA SER A 38 -11.25 -14.96 -4.57
C SER A 38 -11.14 -13.76 -5.50
N LEU A 39 -10.91 -14.01 -6.80
CA LEU A 39 -10.78 -12.97 -7.82
C LEU A 39 -12.12 -12.24 -8.07
N ARG A 40 -13.25 -12.96 -8.03
CA ARG A 40 -14.59 -12.31 -8.04
C ARG A 40 -14.80 -11.42 -6.83
N SER A 41 -14.41 -11.88 -5.65
CA SER A 41 -14.52 -11.09 -4.42
C SER A 41 -13.63 -9.85 -4.48
N LEU A 42 -12.44 -9.96 -5.07
CA LEU A 42 -11.54 -8.82 -5.32
C LEU A 42 -12.15 -7.82 -6.31
N ALA A 43 -12.73 -8.30 -7.42
CA ALA A 43 -13.38 -7.43 -8.41
C ALA A 43 -14.54 -6.62 -7.80
N ALA A 44 -15.29 -7.22 -6.87
CA ALA A 44 -16.38 -6.54 -6.16
C ALA A 44 -15.91 -5.40 -5.22
N LEU A 45 -14.61 -5.28 -4.94
CA LEU A 45 -14.07 -4.16 -4.14
C LEU A 45 -13.81 -2.90 -4.96
N ALA A 46 -13.61 -3.05 -6.28
CA ALA A 46 -13.43 -1.91 -7.16
C ALA A 46 -14.80 -1.35 -7.57
N THR A 47 -14.88 -0.03 -7.67
CA THR A 47 -16.01 0.66 -8.29
C THR A 47 -15.48 1.64 -9.32
N GLU A 48 -16.34 2.23 -10.16
CA GLU A 48 -15.90 3.27 -11.10
C GLU A 48 -15.19 4.45 -10.40
N ALA A 49 -15.59 4.74 -9.15
CA ALA A 49 -15.00 5.82 -8.35
C ALA A 49 -13.82 5.34 -7.47
N HIS A 50 -13.64 4.03 -7.28
CA HIS A 50 -12.65 3.48 -6.37
C HIS A 50 -11.80 2.41 -7.04
N ARG A 51 -10.56 2.77 -7.31
CA ARG A 51 -9.53 1.86 -7.83
C ARG A 51 -8.93 1.07 -6.67
N ILE A 52 -8.47 -0.14 -6.98
CA ILE A 52 -7.71 -0.96 -6.04
C ILE A 52 -6.28 -1.14 -6.53
N ALA A 53 -5.33 -1.09 -5.62
CA ALA A 53 -3.91 -1.36 -5.85
C ALA A 53 -3.52 -2.62 -5.06
N LEU A 54 -2.82 -3.54 -5.73
CA LEU A 54 -2.29 -4.75 -5.12
C LEU A 54 -0.76 -4.75 -5.20
N VAL A 55 -0.13 -5.24 -4.13
CA VAL A 55 1.30 -5.56 -4.11
C VAL A 55 1.40 -7.07 -3.90
N THR A 56 1.76 -7.80 -4.95
CA THR A 56 1.79 -9.26 -4.97
C THR A 56 3.19 -9.79 -5.29
N PRO A 57 3.55 -10.99 -4.79
CA PRO A 57 4.88 -11.58 -5.05
C PRO A 57 5.07 -12.01 -6.51
N SER A 58 3.98 -12.29 -7.21
CA SER A 58 3.96 -12.61 -8.64
C SER A 58 2.98 -11.71 -9.37
N GLN A 59 3.11 -11.65 -10.69
CA GLN A 59 2.18 -10.95 -11.55
C GLN A 59 0.77 -11.55 -11.41
N LEU A 60 -0.21 -10.70 -11.15
CA LEU A 60 -1.62 -11.04 -11.17
C LEU A 60 -2.23 -10.59 -12.51
N LEU A 61 -2.89 -11.51 -13.22
CA LEU A 61 -3.72 -11.15 -14.35
C LEU A 61 -4.98 -10.46 -13.86
N ALA A 62 -5.41 -9.39 -14.53
CA ALA A 62 -6.63 -8.68 -14.17
C ALA A 62 -7.82 -9.65 -14.14
N PRO A 63 -8.53 -9.77 -13.00
CA PRO A 63 -9.79 -10.50 -12.95
C PRO A 63 -10.79 -9.97 -13.97
N ALA A 64 -11.71 -10.83 -14.43
CA ALA A 64 -12.82 -10.40 -15.26
C ALA A 64 -13.59 -9.25 -14.58
N GLY A 65 -13.85 -8.17 -15.33
CA GLY A 65 -14.49 -6.96 -14.83
C GLY A 65 -13.53 -5.88 -14.30
N LEU A 66 -12.22 -6.16 -14.23
CA LEU A 66 -11.19 -5.18 -13.91
C LEU A 66 -10.27 -4.92 -15.12
N VAL A 67 -9.72 -3.71 -15.17
CA VAL A 67 -8.70 -3.32 -16.15
C VAL A 67 -7.43 -2.94 -15.40
N THR A 68 -6.28 -3.45 -15.85
CA THR A 68 -4.98 -3.04 -15.32
C THR A 68 -4.65 -1.63 -15.80
N GLU A 69 -4.67 -0.64 -14.91
CA GLU A 69 -4.22 0.73 -15.22
C GLU A 69 -2.70 0.88 -15.15
N MET A 70 -2.07 0.21 -14.18
CA MET A 70 -0.63 0.26 -13.95
C MET A 70 -0.14 -1.07 -13.41
N GLN A 71 0.97 -1.54 -13.96
CA GLN A 71 1.66 -2.73 -13.47
C GLN A 71 3.16 -2.52 -13.63
N ALA A 72 3.89 -2.64 -12.52
CA ALA A 72 5.34 -2.45 -12.50
C ALA A 72 5.99 -3.43 -11.53
N PRO A 73 7.21 -3.93 -11.83
CA PRO A 73 7.98 -4.71 -10.87
C PRO A 73 8.38 -3.83 -9.68
N LEU A 74 8.33 -4.40 -8.48
CA LEU A 74 8.75 -3.75 -7.24
C LEU A 74 9.88 -4.54 -6.59
N LEU A 75 10.83 -3.83 -5.99
CA LEU A 75 11.88 -4.41 -5.15
C LEU A 75 11.55 -4.11 -3.69
N GLN A 76 11.16 -5.13 -2.94
CA GLN A 76 11.03 -5.00 -1.49
C GLN A 76 12.42 -5.02 -0.87
N MET A 77 12.70 -3.99 -0.06
CA MET A 77 13.96 -3.85 0.65
C MET A 77 13.71 -3.95 2.15
N VAL A 78 14.57 -4.69 2.86
CA VAL A 78 14.49 -4.84 4.33
C VAL A 78 15.73 -4.27 4.99
N LEU A 79 15.52 -3.43 6.00
CA LEU A 79 16.58 -2.96 6.89
C LEU A 79 16.76 -3.96 8.04
N GLU A 80 17.65 -4.93 7.86
CA GLU A 80 17.86 -6.02 8.84
C GLU A 80 18.65 -5.59 10.08
N LYS A 81 19.46 -4.54 9.97
CA LYS A 81 20.31 -4.04 11.04
C LYS A 81 20.20 -2.52 11.12
N PRO A 82 20.23 -1.94 12.32
CA PRO A 82 20.31 -0.49 12.48
C PRO A 82 21.49 0.08 11.70
N ILE A 83 21.26 1.20 11.04
CA ILE A 83 22.31 2.01 10.42
C ILE A 83 22.62 3.20 11.32
N PRO A 84 23.88 3.68 11.35
CA PRO A 84 24.20 4.94 12.02
C PRO A 84 23.29 6.06 11.51
N VAL A 85 22.73 6.84 12.42
CA VAL A 85 21.93 8.02 12.05
C VAL A 85 22.86 9.01 11.34
N PRO A 86 22.58 9.39 10.08
CA PRO A 86 23.39 10.38 9.39
C PRO A 86 23.32 11.71 10.15
N LYS A 87 24.45 12.43 10.21
CA LYS A 87 24.40 13.84 10.63
C LYS A 87 23.60 14.59 9.58
N LEU A 88 22.47 15.16 9.99
CA LEU A 88 21.64 16.01 9.16
C LEU A 88 22.01 17.47 9.46
N ASP A 89 22.17 18.28 8.41
CA ASP A 89 22.36 19.73 8.54
C ASP A 89 21.06 20.45 8.90
N ILE A 90 19.95 19.72 8.91
CA ILE A 90 18.61 20.22 9.23
C ILE A 90 17.92 19.32 10.25
N VAL A 91 17.17 19.93 11.17
CA VAL A 91 16.34 19.21 12.14
C VAL A 91 14.95 19.02 11.52
N PRO A 92 14.49 17.78 11.29
CA PRO A 92 13.15 17.54 10.75
C PRO A 92 12.08 17.98 11.77
N THR A 93 11.04 18.65 11.28
CA THR A 93 9.87 19.03 12.08
C THR A 93 8.75 18.01 11.90
N LEU A 94 8.08 17.66 12.99
CA LEU A 94 6.93 16.77 12.94
C LEU A 94 5.72 17.51 12.34
N LEU A 95 5.13 16.95 11.29
CA LEU A 95 3.91 17.47 10.67
C LEU A 95 2.67 16.98 11.42
N GLY A 96 1.65 17.84 11.48
CA GLY A 96 0.39 17.58 12.17
C GLY A 96 -0.84 17.86 11.31
N LYS A 97 -2.01 17.90 11.95
CA LYS A 97 -3.31 18.06 11.27
C LYS A 97 -3.41 19.36 10.47
N THR A 98 -2.74 20.41 10.92
CA THR A 98 -2.72 21.72 10.24
C THR A 98 -1.97 21.68 8.92
N ASP A 99 -1.09 20.69 8.70
CA ASP A 99 -0.24 20.60 7.52
C ASP A 99 -0.86 19.78 6.39
N VAL A 100 -2.00 19.10 6.64
CA VAL A 100 -2.64 18.17 5.69
C VAL A 100 -2.88 18.81 4.33
N GLY A 101 -3.35 20.07 4.28
CA GLY A 101 -3.57 20.78 3.02
C GLY A 101 -2.28 20.96 2.20
N ALA A 102 -1.18 21.34 2.86
CA ALA A 102 0.13 21.49 2.22
C ALA A 102 0.72 20.13 1.80
N MET A 103 0.52 19.08 2.61
CA MET A 103 0.94 17.72 2.26
C MET A 103 0.21 17.22 1.01
N LEU A 104 -1.09 17.47 0.89
CA LEU A 104 -1.89 17.08 -0.28
C LEU A 104 -1.45 17.82 -1.55
N ASP A 105 -1.20 19.14 -1.46
CA ASP A 105 -0.68 19.92 -2.60
C ASP A 105 0.68 19.39 -3.07
N LEU A 106 1.59 19.10 -2.13
CA LEU A 106 2.89 18.51 -2.46
C LEU A 106 2.74 17.12 -3.09
N ALA A 107 1.86 16.28 -2.55
CA ALA A 107 1.62 14.93 -3.07
C ALA A 107 1.04 14.97 -4.49
N ALA A 108 0.13 15.91 -4.78
CA ALA A 108 -0.41 16.10 -6.12
C ALA A 108 0.66 16.47 -7.16
N ARG A 109 1.69 17.23 -6.74
CA ARG A 109 2.79 17.67 -7.60
C ARG A 109 3.87 16.61 -7.82
N THR A 110 4.14 15.79 -6.80
CA THR A 110 5.28 14.87 -6.78
C THR A 110 4.90 13.41 -7.00
N ARG A 111 3.61 13.08 -6.86
CA ARG A 111 3.04 11.73 -7.03
C ARG A 111 3.81 10.67 -6.23
N PRO A 112 3.88 10.78 -4.89
CA PRO A 112 4.70 9.91 -4.03
C PRO A 112 4.16 8.47 -3.86
N GLY A 113 3.24 8.04 -4.72
CA GLY A 113 2.35 6.90 -4.48
C GLY A 113 1.01 7.33 -3.88
N PRO A 114 0.13 6.37 -3.50
CA PRO A 114 -1.19 6.69 -2.98
C PRO A 114 -1.13 7.54 -1.71
N PHE A 115 -1.75 8.71 -1.76
CA PHE A 115 -1.78 9.68 -0.67
C PHE A 115 -3.11 10.43 -0.68
N ALA A 116 -3.94 10.17 0.32
CA ALA A 116 -5.28 10.70 0.52
C ALA A 116 -5.36 11.50 1.83
N GLU A 117 -6.49 12.15 2.07
CA GLU A 117 -6.72 13.04 3.21
C GLU A 117 -6.43 12.39 4.57
N ARG A 118 -6.70 11.10 4.72
CA ARG A 118 -6.45 10.36 5.96
C ARG A 118 -5.12 9.60 6.00
N THR A 119 -4.35 9.58 4.91
CA THR A 119 -3.01 8.96 4.90
C THR A 119 -2.07 9.56 5.96
N PRO A 120 -2.06 10.88 6.23
CA PRO A 120 -1.27 11.43 7.34
C PRO A 120 -1.63 10.87 8.72
N HIS A 121 -2.90 10.49 8.94
CA HIS A 121 -3.35 9.96 10.23
C HIS A 121 -2.98 8.48 10.44
N SER A 122 -2.75 7.70 9.38
CA SER A 122 -2.40 6.28 9.53
C SER A 122 -0.96 6.05 10.01
N ALA A 123 -0.08 7.05 9.87
CA ALA A 123 1.30 6.98 10.34
C ALA A 123 1.43 7.22 11.86
N ALA A 124 0.35 7.64 12.54
CA ALA A 124 0.37 8.06 13.93
C ALA A 124 -0.30 7.02 14.85
N THR A 125 0.36 5.88 15.05
CA THR A 125 0.20 5.11 16.29
C THR A 125 1.58 4.76 16.82
N THR A 126 2.12 5.63 17.67
CA THR A 126 3.16 5.28 18.62
C THR A 126 2.58 5.58 20.00
N GLY A 127 2.15 4.51 20.67
CA GLY A 127 2.02 4.45 22.12
C GLY A 127 3.07 3.49 22.64
#